data_AF-A0A352PNC0-F1
#
_entry.id   AF-A0A352PNC0-F1
#
_cell.length_a   1.000
_cell.length_b   1.000
_cell.length_c   1.000
_cell.angle_alpha   90.00
_cell.angle_beta   90.00
_cell.angle_gamma   90.00
#
_symmetry.space_group_name_H-M   'P 1'
#
loop_
_entity.id
_entity.type
_entity.pdbx_description
1 polymer ?
#
loop_
_entity_poly.entity_id
_entity_poly.type
_entity_poly.pdbx_seq_one_letter_code
_entity_poly.pdbx_strand_id
1 'polypeptide(L)'
;MIYVILGTTASGKTDLALKLARRYNMPLIGCDAFQIYKELIKGSAVPSEDELEGIKHHLISDHSIKSPINIADYQRECRKILDEYLKLGQDVIMCGGSFLYAKSALFSYEFPKESSSESFDELDNDELYSMLIKLDPSSSEKIHKNNRKRVIRAIINAKNNNKRSQTNDKLIYPAKFFAIDIAKEENEQNIVLRTEKMFDNGFVDEVKELIKDEKNFTTALEAIGYKQIIEGLKNGDTEEEMKNLTIIKTRQYAKRQRTFLRHQFENINILKSEDIERLIDNHQMMKKRTELALGKEKYTKIINQNVLICGIGGVGATLCEALCRLGVMKITIIDFDVVSASNLNRQILYDVNDIGTNKVDAAKEKLLKINPLIEVNCIKQKIDSN
;
A
#
# COMPACT_ATOMS: atom_id res chain seq x y z
N MET A 1 -2.61 -14.04 3.91
CA MET A 1 -3.16 -12.83 3.26
C MET A 1 -2.41 -11.62 3.81
N ILE A 2 -2.20 -10.59 3.00
CA ILE A 2 -1.60 -9.33 3.43
C ILE A 2 -2.69 -8.25 3.47
N TYR A 3 -2.90 -7.62 4.62
CA TYR A 3 -3.75 -6.43 4.76
C TYR A 3 -2.87 -5.19 4.68
N VAL A 4 -3.04 -4.40 3.61
CA VAL A 4 -2.26 -3.20 3.38
C VAL A 4 -3.10 -2.00 3.80
N ILE A 5 -2.73 -1.35 4.90
CA ILE A 5 -3.44 -0.20 5.46
C ILE A 5 -2.63 1.05 5.11
N LEU A 6 -3.11 1.78 4.11
CA LEU A 6 -2.54 3.01 3.63
C LEU A 6 -3.37 4.20 4.12
N GLY A 7 -2.81 5.39 3.98
CA GLY A 7 -3.49 6.62 4.33
C GLY A 7 -2.54 7.80 4.31
N THR A 8 -3.09 9.00 4.36
CA THR A 8 -2.28 10.21 4.51
C THR A 8 -1.54 10.21 5.85
N THR A 9 -0.56 11.09 6.00
CA THR A 9 -0.04 11.41 7.34
C THR A 9 -1.18 11.91 8.26
N ALA A 10 -1.13 11.55 9.54
CA ALA A 10 -2.15 11.88 10.55
C ALA A 10 -3.59 11.41 10.20
N SER A 11 -3.72 10.24 9.56
CA SER A 11 -5.01 9.59 9.27
C SER A 11 -5.44 8.51 10.29
N GLY A 12 -4.63 8.21 11.30
CA GLY A 12 -4.91 7.11 12.25
C GLY A 12 -4.56 5.71 11.74
N LYS A 13 -3.88 5.58 10.58
CA LYS A 13 -3.50 4.28 10.00
C LYS A 13 -2.65 3.40 10.91
N THR A 14 -1.74 4.01 11.65
CA THR A 14 -0.86 3.33 12.58
C THR A 14 -1.65 2.72 13.73
N ASP A 15 -2.57 3.48 14.32
CA ASP A 15 -3.40 3.03 15.44
C ASP A 15 -4.28 1.84 15.04
N LEU A 16 -4.91 1.91 13.87
CA LEU A 16 -5.70 0.81 13.32
C LEU A 16 -4.83 -0.43 13.07
N ALA A 17 -3.64 -0.25 12.48
CA ALA A 17 -2.72 -1.35 12.20
C ALA A 17 -2.24 -2.04 13.48
N LEU A 18 -1.87 -1.28 14.51
CA LEU A 18 -1.46 -1.81 15.82
C LEU A 18 -2.60 -2.54 16.52
N LYS A 19 -3.81 -1.96 16.50
CA LYS A 19 -5.02 -2.57 17.08
C LYS A 19 -5.30 -3.94 16.49
N LEU A 20 -5.28 -4.05 15.15
CA LEU A 20 -5.51 -5.30 14.44
C LEU A 20 -4.35 -6.29 14.61
N ALA A 21 -3.10 -5.81 14.59
CA ALA A 21 -1.92 -6.63 14.79
C ALA A 21 -1.94 -7.31 16.15
N ARG A 22 -2.26 -6.57 17.21
CA ARG A 22 -2.41 -7.10 18.57
C ARG A 22 -3.58 -8.08 18.68
N ARG A 23 -4.75 -7.72 18.15
CA ARG A 23 -5.97 -8.54 18.24
C ARG A 23 -5.79 -9.93 17.61
N TYR A 24 -5.12 -9.99 16.47
CA TYR A 24 -4.99 -11.22 15.68
C TYR A 24 -3.57 -11.81 15.69
N ASN A 25 -2.67 -11.26 16.49
CA ASN A 25 -1.26 -11.64 16.52
C ASN A 25 -0.64 -11.66 15.11
N MET A 26 -0.97 -10.64 14.31
CA MET A 26 -0.42 -10.48 12.97
C MET A 26 0.89 -9.70 13.04
N PRO A 27 1.94 -10.13 12.32
CA PRO A 27 3.14 -9.34 12.20
C PRO A 27 2.83 -8.03 11.47
N LEU A 28 3.44 -6.94 11.94
CA LEU A 28 3.35 -5.61 11.35
C LEU A 28 4.59 -5.34 10.50
N ILE A 29 4.41 -4.91 9.25
CA ILE A 29 5.50 -4.51 8.36
C ILE A 29 5.35 -3.03 8.02
N GLY A 30 6.39 -2.25 8.33
CA GLY A 30 6.48 -0.84 7.97
C GLY A 30 6.66 -0.65 6.46
N CYS A 31 5.91 0.29 5.88
CA CYS A 31 6.11 0.76 4.50
C CYS A 31 6.24 2.28 4.44
N ASP A 32 7.04 2.81 5.35
CA ASP A 32 7.39 4.22 5.41
C ASP A 32 8.91 4.39 5.26
N ALA A 33 9.33 5.27 4.36
CA ALA A 33 10.74 5.49 4.04
C ALA A 33 11.55 6.05 5.22
N PHE A 34 10.89 6.65 6.22
CA PHE A 34 11.56 7.30 7.34
C PHE A 34 11.40 6.55 8.66
N GLN A 35 10.25 5.90 8.88
CA GLN A 35 10.05 5.09 10.11
C GLN A 35 10.94 3.85 10.17
N ILE A 36 11.64 3.52 9.10
CA ILE A 36 12.62 2.42 9.06
C ILE A 36 13.89 2.73 9.88
N TYR A 37 14.18 4.01 10.15
CA TYR A 37 15.42 4.43 10.81
C TYR A 37 15.28 4.55 12.32
N LYS A 38 16.21 3.93 13.05
CA LYS A 38 16.28 3.91 14.52
C LYS A 38 16.44 5.28 15.14
N GLU A 39 17.19 6.14 14.48
CA GLU A 39 17.53 7.46 15.00
C GLU A 39 16.46 8.52 14.69
N LEU A 40 15.47 8.19 13.85
CA LEU A 40 14.42 9.12 13.42
C LEU A 40 13.10 8.83 14.15
N ILE A 41 13.03 9.10 15.45
CA ILE A 41 11.90 8.69 16.28
C ILE A 41 10.81 9.76 16.29
N LYS A 42 11.12 10.96 16.80
CA LYS A 42 10.13 12.03 17.01
C LYS A 42 9.64 12.58 15.68
N GLY A 43 10.56 12.87 14.76
CA GLY A 43 10.24 13.46 13.46
C GLY A 43 9.41 12.57 12.52
N SER A 44 9.51 11.25 12.68
CA SER A 44 8.78 10.28 11.84
C SER A 44 7.54 9.71 12.54
N ALA A 45 7.32 10.10 13.80
CA ALA A 45 6.30 9.58 14.71
C ALA A 45 6.13 8.07 14.56
N VAL A 46 7.27 7.41 14.81
CA VAL A 46 7.37 5.96 15.01
C VAL A 46 6.52 5.59 16.23
N PRO A 47 5.79 4.46 16.21
CA PRO A 47 5.15 3.93 17.41
C PRO A 47 6.14 3.79 18.57
N SER A 48 5.69 4.10 19.79
CA SER A 48 6.46 3.87 21.01
C SER A 48 6.70 2.38 21.28
N GLU A 49 7.68 2.08 22.12
CA GLU A 49 7.95 0.69 22.56
C GLU A 49 6.72 0.06 23.21
N ASP A 50 6.00 0.81 24.06
CA ASP A 50 4.75 0.38 24.69
C ASP A 50 3.65 0.07 23.66
N GLU A 51 3.55 0.87 22.59
CA GLU A 51 2.59 0.63 21.51
C GLU A 51 2.92 -0.62 20.69
N LEU A 52 4.21 -0.92 20.53
CA LEU A 52 4.72 -2.10 19.83
C LEU A 52 4.84 -3.34 20.73
N GLU A 53 4.65 -3.19 22.04
CA GLU A 53 4.81 -4.28 22.99
C GLU A 53 3.89 -5.45 22.64
N GLY A 54 4.49 -6.63 22.56
CA GLY A 54 3.82 -7.88 22.17
C GLY A 54 3.50 -8.02 20.68
N ILE A 55 3.82 -7.02 19.84
CA ILE A 55 3.60 -7.06 18.39
C ILE A 55 4.92 -7.31 17.68
N LYS A 56 4.98 -8.43 16.93
CA LYS A 56 6.11 -8.70 16.04
C LYS A 56 6.08 -7.69 14.89
N HIS A 57 7.07 -6.81 14.81
CA HIS A 57 7.17 -5.79 13.76
C HIS A 57 8.47 -5.93 12.95
N HIS A 58 8.46 -5.41 11.73
CA HIS A 58 9.58 -5.40 10.79
C HIS A 58 9.57 -4.12 9.97
N LEU A 59 10.74 -3.69 9.53
CA LEU A 59 10.99 -2.47 8.76
C LEU A 59 10.45 -1.22 9.46
N ILE A 60 10.50 -1.21 10.79
CA ILE A 60 10.16 -0.10 11.69
C ILE A 60 11.29 -0.01 12.70
N SER A 61 12.06 1.08 12.68
CA SER A 61 13.28 1.24 13.49
C SER A 61 14.26 0.07 13.38
N ASP A 62 14.44 -0.46 12.16
CA ASP A 62 15.31 -1.62 11.91
C ASP A 62 16.70 -1.22 11.39
N HIS A 63 16.79 -0.09 10.69
CA HIS A 63 18.01 0.38 10.02
C HIS A 63 18.57 1.64 10.68
N SER A 64 19.85 1.92 10.46
CA SER A 64 20.51 3.14 10.95
C SER A 64 20.60 4.18 9.84
N ILE A 65 20.46 5.45 10.16
CA ILE A 65 20.71 6.56 9.20
C ILE A 65 22.13 6.54 8.62
N LYS A 66 23.08 5.88 9.31
CA LYS A 66 24.48 5.69 8.87
C LYS A 66 24.62 4.61 7.79
N SER A 67 23.60 3.79 7.60
CA SER A 67 23.54 2.76 6.57
C SER A 67 22.20 2.89 5.84
N PRO A 68 22.05 3.95 5.02
CA PRO A 68 20.77 4.25 4.37
C PRO A 68 20.37 3.12 3.43
N ILE A 69 19.10 2.74 3.51
CA ILE A 69 18.51 1.70 2.68
C ILE A 69 17.79 2.33 1.49
N ASN A 70 18.06 1.82 0.28
CA ASN A 70 17.30 2.22 -0.90
C ASN A 70 16.02 1.38 -1.05
N ILE A 71 15.15 1.76 -1.97
CA ILE A 71 13.87 1.07 -2.17
C ILE A 71 14.03 -0.36 -2.73
N ALA A 72 15.12 -0.66 -3.45
CA ALA A 72 15.38 -2.01 -3.97
C ALA A 72 15.80 -2.97 -2.85
N ASP A 73 16.60 -2.49 -1.90
CA ASP A 73 16.97 -3.22 -0.70
C ASP A 73 15.75 -3.44 0.20
N TYR A 74 14.93 -2.40 0.40
CA TYR A 74 13.64 -2.53 1.09
C TYR A 74 12.74 -3.59 0.45
N GLN A 75 12.61 -3.59 -0.88
CA GLN A 75 11.80 -4.58 -1.60
C GLN A 75 12.32 -6.00 -1.32
N ARG A 76 13.63 -6.21 -1.39
CA ARG A 76 14.26 -7.52 -1.16
C ARG A 76 14.00 -8.03 0.26
N GLU A 77 14.21 -7.19 1.26
CA GLU A 77 13.99 -7.55 2.67
C GLU A 77 12.51 -7.79 2.98
N CYS A 78 11.63 -6.88 2.53
CA CYS A 78 10.19 -6.98 2.73
C CYS A 78 9.62 -8.26 2.12
N ARG A 79 10.02 -8.60 0.88
CA ARG A 79 9.56 -9.83 0.21
C ARG A 79 10.00 -11.09 0.94
N LYS A 80 11.24 -11.12 1.47
CA LYS A 80 11.72 -12.25 2.27
C LYS A 80 10.82 -12.47 3.50
N ILE A 81 10.51 -11.40 4.24
CA ILE A 81 9.66 -11.46 5.43
C ILE A 81 8.24 -11.90 5.07
N LEU A 82 7.67 -11.35 3.99
CA LEU A 82 6.34 -11.73 3.49
C LEU A 82 6.28 -13.21 3.11
N ASP A 83 7.28 -13.71 2.38
CA ASP A 83 7.34 -15.11 1.97
C ASP A 83 7.42 -16.06 3.18
N GLU A 84 8.17 -15.69 4.22
CA GLU A 84 8.26 -16.47 5.46
C GLU A 84 6.90 -16.63 6.13
N TYR A 85 6.15 -15.53 6.33
CA TYR A 85 4.83 -15.61 6.97
C TYR A 85 3.77 -16.27 6.10
N LEU A 86 3.78 -16.00 4.80
CA LEU A 86 2.80 -16.59 3.89
C LEU A 86 2.99 -18.09 3.74
N LYS A 87 4.24 -18.59 3.75
CA LYS A 87 4.53 -20.03 3.81
C LYS A 87 3.96 -20.69 5.06
N LEU A 88 3.94 -19.98 6.18
CA LEU A 88 3.34 -20.42 7.44
C LEU A 88 1.82 -20.24 7.49
N GLY A 89 1.18 -19.73 6.43
CA GLY A 89 -0.25 -19.39 6.41
C GLY A 89 -0.64 -18.29 7.43
N GLN A 90 0.33 -17.49 7.88
CA GLN A 90 0.10 -16.37 8.79
C GLN A 90 -0.27 -15.12 7.98
N ASP A 91 -1.30 -14.41 8.44
CA ASP A 91 -1.67 -13.13 7.86
C ASP A 91 -0.78 -12.03 8.42
N VAL A 92 -0.55 -10.99 7.61
CA VAL A 92 0.38 -9.90 7.90
C VAL A 92 -0.33 -8.57 7.67
N ILE A 93 0.00 -7.58 8.49
CA ILE A 93 -0.42 -6.19 8.28
C ILE A 93 0.76 -5.41 7.74
N MET A 94 0.55 -4.67 6.65
CA MET A 94 1.52 -3.73 6.12
C MET A 94 0.96 -2.31 6.25
N CYS A 95 1.71 -1.39 6.86
CA CYS A 95 1.22 -0.04 7.16
C CYS A 95 2.30 1.02 6.91
N GLY A 96 1.92 2.16 6.33
CA GLY A 96 2.85 3.28 6.12
C GLY A 96 2.35 4.35 5.17
N GLY A 97 3.09 5.47 5.08
CA GLY A 97 2.78 6.61 4.23
C GLY A 97 3.52 6.63 2.89
N SER A 98 4.49 5.74 2.68
CA SER A 98 5.32 5.73 1.48
C SER A 98 4.80 4.70 0.47
N PHE A 99 3.78 5.07 -0.30
CA PHE A 99 3.04 4.14 -1.17
C PHE A 99 3.89 3.48 -2.26
N LEU A 100 4.99 4.12 -2.69
CA LEU A 100 5.93 3.50 -3.61
C LEU A 100 6.62 2.28 -2.99
N TYR A 101 6.89 2.29 -1.69
CA TYR A 101 7.49 1.17 -0.97
C TYR A 101 6.53 -0.02 -0.95
N ALA A 102 5.27 0.21 -0.58
CA ALA A 102 4.22 -0.81 -0.67
C ALA A 102 4.07 -1.37 -2.09
N LYS A 103 4.04 -0.50 -3.11
CA LYS A 103 3.93 -0.92 -4.51
C LYS A 103 5.15 -1.73 -4.94
N SER A 104 6.36 -1.30 -4.57
CA SER A 104 7.59 -2.02 -4.90
C SER A 104 7.62 -3.42 -4.30
N ALA A 105 7.20 -3.58 -3.05
CA ALA A 105 7.18 -4.88 -2.39
C ALA A 105 6.14 -5.83 -3.02
N LEU A 106 4.94 -5.33 -3.31
CA LEU A 106 3.77 -6.17 -3.59
C LEU A 106 3.49 -6.45 -5.07
N PHE A 107 3.99 -5.61 -5.98
CA PHE A 107 3.79 -5.74 -7.42
C PHE A 107 5.07 -6.26 -8.09
N SER A 108 4.97 -6.72 -9.35
CA SER A 108 6.13 -7.06 -10.20
C SER A 108 6.91 -5.80 -10.64
N TYR A 109 7.39 -5.06 -9.65
CA TYR A 109 8.24 -3.89 -9.80
C TYR A 109 9.69 -4.35 -9.94
N GLU A 110 10.33 -3.98 -11.03
CA GLU A 110 11.75 -4.27 -11.27
C GLU A 110 12.55 -2.97 -11.14
N PHE A 111 13.62 -3.03 -10.37
CA PHE A 111 14.61 -1.97 -10.34
C PHE A 111 15.69 -2.30 -11.36
N PRO A 112 16.06 -1.37 -12.26
CA PRO A 112 17.22 -1.57 -13.11
C PRO A 112 18.45 -1.82 -12.22
N LYS A 113 19.28 -2.78 -12.60
CA LYS A 113 20.55 -3.02 -11.92
C LYS A 113 21.36 -1.72 -11.97
N GLU A 114 21.83 -1.25 -10.81
CA GLU A 114 22.72 -0.09 -10.75
C GLU A 114 24.01 -0.45 -11.48
N SER A 115 24.17 0.09 -12.68
CA SER A 115 25.39 -0.04 -13.48
C SER A 115 25.78 1.32 -14.06
N SER A 116 25.90 2.34 -13.21
CA SER A 116 26.81 3.45 -13.50
C SER A 116 26.98 4.36 -12.27
N SER A 117 28.21 4.43 -11.78
CA SER A 117 28.71 5.49 -10.90
C SER A 117 28.93 6.80 -11.69
N GLU A 118 28.05 7.12 -12.63
CA GLU A 118 28.14 8.36 -13.39
C GLU A 118 27.57 9.50 -12.54
N SER A 119 28.45 10.37 -12.04
CA SER A 119 28.02 11.63 -11.45
C SER A 119 27.55 12.57 -12.57
N PHE A 120 26.39 13.16 -12.34
CA PHE A 120 25.83 14.22 -13.19
C PHE A 120 25.89 15.57 -12.49
N ASP A 121 26.64 15.69 -11.38
CA ASP A 121 26.55 16.83 -10.45
C ASP A 121 27.03 18.15 -11.08
N GLU A 122 27.93 18.08 -12.05
CA GLU A 122 28.52 19.25 -12.74
C GLU A 122 27.66 19.79 -13.89
N LEU A 123 26.66 19.02 -14.37
CA LEU A 123 25.84 19.41 -15.52
C LEU A 123 24.63 20.24 -15.09
N ASP A 124 24.28 21.27 -15.85
CA ASP A 124 23.06 22.02 -15.61
C ASP A 124 21.80 21.24 -16.09
N ASN A 125 20.61 21.77 -15.80
CA ASN A 125 19.36 21.09 -16.17
C ASN A 125 19.09 21.08 -17.68
N ASP A 126 19.56 22.09 -18.42
CA ASP A 126 19.36 22.21 -19.86
C ASP A 126 20.33 21.27 -20.62
N GLU A 127 21.55 21.11 -20.12
CA GLU A 127 22.53 20.13 -20.58
C GLU A 127 22.03 18.70 -20.37
N LEU A 128 21.57 18.37 -19.15
CA LEU A 128 20.97 17.06 -18.87
C LEU A 128 19.75 16.78 -19.73
N TYR A 129 18.88 17.77 -19.91
CA TYR A 129 17.70 17.58 -20.74
C TYR A 129 18.06 17.39 -22.22
N SER A 130 19.07 18.10 -22.71
CA SER A 130 19.62 17.92 -24.06
C SER A 130 20.22 16.53 -24.25
N MET A 131 20.91 16.00 -23.23
CA MET A 131 21.39 14.61 -23.23
C MET A 131 20.23 13.61 -23.27
N LEU A 132 19.17 13.84 -22.49
CA LEU A 132 17.99 12.98 -22.48
C LEU A 132 17.28 12.98 -23.85
N ILE A 133 17.13 14.12 -24.50
CA ILE A 133 16.54 14.21 -25.85
C ILE A 133 17.32 13.35 -26.84
N LYS A 134 18.66 13.35 -26.78
CA LYS A 134 19.50 12.56 -27.69
C LYS A 134 19.40 11.05 -27.41
N LEU A 135 19.25 10.65 -26.15
CA LEU A 135 19.28 9.24 -25.73
C LEU A 135 17.90 8.57 -25.76
N ASP A 136 16.85 9.26 -25.32
CA ASP A 136 15.47 8.75 -25.28
C ASP A 136 14.47 9.90 -25.53
N PRO A 137 14.21 10.25 -26.82
CA PRO A 137 13.24 11.28 -27.19
C PRO A 137 11.84 11.02 -26.64
N SER A 138 11.42 9.76 -26.49
CA SER A 138 10.08 9.43 -25.98
C SER A 138 9.93 9.78 -24.50
N SER A 139 11.00 9.64 -23.71
CA SER A 139 10.97 10.02 -22.30
C SER A 139 11.10 11.53 -22.09
N SER A 140 11.82 12.26 -22.95
CA SER A 140 11.97 13.71 -22.81
C SER A 140 10.62 14.42 -22.94
N GLU A 141 9.75 14.00 -23.87
CA GLU A 141 8.39 14.56 -24.03
C GLU A 141 7.52 14.47 -22.76
N LYS A 142 7.78 13.47 -21.90
CA LYS A 142 6.99 13.21 -20.68
C LYS A 142 7.58 13.82 -19.41
N ILE A 143 8.86 14.18 -19.42
CA ILE A 143 9.60 14.60 -18.23
C ILE A 143 9.97 16.07 -18.37
N HIS A 144 9.47 16.92 -17.48
CA HIS A 144 9.86 18.33 -17.49
C HIS A 144 11.34 18.51 -17.12
N LYS A 145 12.06 19.39 -17.84
CA LYS A 145 13.51 19.66 -17.65
C LYS A 145 13.93 19.97 -16.21
N ASN A 146 13.10 20.72 -15.49
CA ASN A 146 13.36 21.09 -14.08
C ASN A 146 13.23 19.91 -13.10
N ASN A 147 12.76 18.73 -13.53
CA ASN A 147 12.71 17.54 -12.69
C ASN A 147 14.02 16.75 -12.81
N ARG A 148 15.12 17.36 -12.36
CA ARG A 148 16.49 16.85 -12.48
C ARG A 148 16.62 15.37 -12.10
N LYS A 149 16.08 14.96 -10.95
CA LYS A 149 16.11 13.55 -10.48
C LYS A 149 15.46 12.59 -11.50
N ARG A 150 14.34 12.96 -12.14
CA ARG A 150 13.71 12.14 -13.19
C ARG A 150 14.49 12.15 -14.50
N VAL A 151 15.08 13.29 -14.88
CA VAL A 151 15.91 13.41 -16.09
C VAL A 151 17.14 12.50 -15.98
N ILE A 152 17.90 12.61 -14.88
CA ILE A 152 19.07 11.76 -14.62
C ILE A 152 18.69 10.28 -14.66
N ARG A 153 17.59 9.89 -14.00
CA ARG A 153 17.13 8.50 -14.01
C ARG A 153 16.75 8.00 -15.41
N ALA A 154 16.14 8.85 -16.23
CA ALA A 154 15.80 8.50 -17.61
C ALA A 154 17.06 8.35 -18.48
N ILE A 155 18.08 9.20 -18.31
CA ILE A 155 19.39 9.07 -18.97
C ILE A 155 20.06 7.76 -18.59
N ILE A 156 20.14 7.43 -17.30
CA ILE A 156 20.74 6.18 -16.80
C ILE A 156 20.01 4.97 -17.38
N ASN A 157 18.68 5.00 -17.41
CA ASN A 157 17.87 3.90 -17.98
C ASN A 157 18.13 3.74 -19.49
N ALA A 158 18.17 4.85 -20.24
CA ALA A 158 18.41 4.85 -21.67
C ALA A 158 19.81 4.30 -22.01
N LYS A 159 20.84 4.71 -21.26
CA LYS A 159 22.22 4.23 -21.41
C LYS A 159 22.37 2.73 -21.14
N ASN A 160 21.67 2.21 -20.13
CA ASN A 160 21.80 0.81 -19.73
C ASN A 160 21.08 -0.18 -20.67
N ASN A 161 20.57 0.25 -21.83
CA ASN A 161 19.71 -0.53 -22.74
C ASN A 161 18.52 -1.21 -22.04
N ASN A 162 18.23 -0.81 -20.80
CA ASN A 162 17.04 -1.18 -20.09
C ASN A 162 15.92 -0.35 -20.71
N LYS A 163 15.43 -0.80 -21.87
CA LYS A 163 14.07 -0.47 -22.33
C LYS A 163 13.23 -0.51 -21.07
N ARG A 164 12.65 0.65 -20.68
CA ARG A 164 11.84 0.86 -19.48
C ARG A 164 11.34 -0.50 -19.02
N SER A 165 11.88 -1.02 -17.90
CA SER A 165 11.36 -2.26 -17.31
C SER A 165 9.85 -2.13 -17.44
N GLN A 166 9.22 -2.95 -18.28
CA GLN A 166 7.79 -2.91 -18.45
C GLN A 166 7.29 -3.43 -17.12
N THR A 167 7.17 -2.53 -16.14
CA THR A 167 6.61 -2.81 -14.84
C THR A 167 5.18 -3.14 -15.15
N ASN A 168 4.92 -4.42 -15.33
CA ASN A 168 3.58 -4.92 -15.24
C ASN A 168 3.17 -4.59 -13.81
N ASP A 169 2.16 -3.72 -13.64
CA ASP A 169 1.53 -3.44 -12.35
C ASP A 169 0.68 -4.66 -11.91
N LYS A 170 1.24 -5.86 -12.06
CA LYS A 170 0.65 -7.11 -11.64
C LYS A 170 0.99 -7.34 -10.18
N LEU A 171 -0.05 -7.52 -9.38
CA LEU A 171 0.08 -7.91 -7.99
C LEU A 171 0.64 -9.34 -7.92
N ILE A 172 1.71 -9.56 -7.16
CA ILE A 172 2.38 -10.86 -7.03
C ILE A 172 2.13 -11.53 -5.67
N TYR A 173 1.48 -10.82 -4.74
CA TYR A 173 1.10 -11.33 -3.43
C TYR A 173 -0.43 -11.29 -3.22
N PRO A 174 -0.99 -12.19 -2.38
CA PRO A 174 -2.39 -12.13 -1.99
C PRO A 174 -2.59 -10.97 -1.00
N ALA A 175 -2.76 -9.76 -1.53
CA ALA A 175 -2.89 -8.52 -0.77
C ALA A 175 -4.24 -7.84 -1.00
N LYS A 176 -4.79 -7.25 0.07
CA LYS A 176 -5.97 -6.38 0.03
C LYS A 176 -5.56 -4.99 0.50
N PHE A 177 -5.87 -4.00 -0.33
CA PHE A 177 -5.48 -2.60 -0.10
C PHE A 177 -6.64 -1.82 0.48
N PHE A 178 -6.35 -1.09 1.55
CA PHE A 178 -7.25 -0.17 2.21
C PHE A 178 -6.58 1.19 2.30
N ALA A 179 -7.35 2.25 2.14
CA ALA A 179 -6.94 3.60 2.46
C ALA A 179 -7.94 4.20 3.44
N ILE A 180 -7.45 4.77 4.54
CA ILE A 180 -8.32 5.47 5.47
C ILE A 180 -8.85 6.72 4.80
N ASP A 181 -10.18 6.78 4.69
CA ASP A 181 -10.91 7.96 4.28
C ASP A 181 -11.04 8.90 5.48
N ILE A 182 -10.51 10.10 5.32
CA ILE A 182 -10.54 11.15 6.33
C ILE A 182 -10.83 12.47 5.64
N ALA A 183 -11.79 13.21 6.21
CA ALA A 183 -12.15 14.54 5.71
C ALA A 183 -10.91 15.44 5.64
N LYS A 184 -10.90 16.34 4.66
CA LYS A 184 -9.72 17.17 4.41
C LYS A 184 -9.42 18.06 5.62
N GLU A 185 -10.46 18.67 6.17
CA GLU A 185 -10.43 19.59 7.29
C GLU A 185 -9.95 18.89 8.57
N GLU A 186 -10.49 17.70 8.84
CA GLU A 186 -10.09 16.85 9.97
C GLU A 186 -8.61 16.43 9.85
N ASN A 187 -8.17 16.01 8.66
CA ASN A 187 -6.77 15.66 8.45
C ASN A 187 -5.83 16.85 8.61
N GLU A 188 -6.25 18.06 8.21
CA GLU A 188 -5.47 19.29 8.40
C GLU A 188 -5.33 19.64 9.90
N GLN A 189 -6.39 19.47 10.69
CA GLN A 189 -6.35 19.63 12.15
C GLN A 189 -5.41 18.60 12.79
N ASN A 190 -5.53 17.33 12.40
CA ASN A 190 -4.67 16.26 12.91
C ASN A 190 -3.19 16.48 12.56
N ILE A 191 -2.89 17.03 11.38
CA ILE A 191 -1.51 17.40 11.00
C ILE A 191 -0.96 18.48 11.93
N VAL A 192 -1.75 19.51 12.25
CA VAL A 192 -1.33 20.58 13.15
C VAL A 192 -1.07 20.02 14.54
N LEU A 193 -2.05 19.35 15.14
CA LEU A 193 -1.93 18.76 16.48
C LEU A 193 -0.77 17.77 16.60
N ARG A 194 -0.56 16.94 15.57
CA ARG A 194 0.57 16.01 15.53
C ARG A 194 1.90 16.76 15.45
N THR A 195 2.00 17.79 14.62
CA THR A 195 3.22 18.57 14.47
C THR A 195 3.53 19.33 15.76
N GLU A 196 2.55 19.93 16.41
CA GLU A 196 2.71 20.58 17.72
C GLU A 196 3.28 19.62 18.75
N LYS A 197 2.64 18.46 18.93
CA LYS A 197 3.15 17.40 19.83
C LYS A 197 4.58 16.97 19.51
N MET A 198 4.95 16.89 18.22
CA MET A 198 6.32 16.53 17.84
C MET A 198 7.32 17.58 18.34
N PHE A 199 7.04 18.87 18.14
CA PHE A 199 7.88 19.97 18.61
C PHE A 199 7.95 19.98 20.15
N ASP A 200 6.80 19.87 20.83
CA ASP A 200 6.72 19.83 22.30
C ASP A 200 7.52 18.66 22.91
N ASN A 201 7.61 17.54 22.20
CA ASN A 201 8.40 16.37 22.62
C ASN A 201 9.92 16.51 22.34
N GLY A 202 10.40 17.70 21.95
CA GLY A 202 11.81 17.98 21.71
C GLY A 202 12.31 17.46 20.35
N PHE A 203 11.51 17.61 19.30
CA PHE A 203 11.93 17.26 17.93
C PHE A 203 13.10 18.13 17.45
N VAL A 204 13.13 19.42 17.82
CA VAL A 204 14.25 20.31 17.46
C VAL A 204 15.57 19.82 18.07
N ASP A 205 15.53 19.32 19.30
CA ASP A 205 16.73 18.81 19.98
C ASP A 205 17.23 17.50 19.37
N GLU A 206 16.31 16.60 18.96
CA GLU A 206 16.66 15.40 18.19
C GLU A 206 17.42 15.80 16.91
N VAL A 207 16.92 16.78 16.14
CA VAL A 207 17.61 17.24 14.94
C VAL A 207 18.98 17.86 15.25
N LYS A 208 19.08 18.68 16.30
CA LYS A 208 20.36 19.28 16.73
C LYS A 208 21.40 18.22 17.10
N GLU A 209 20.99 17.12 17.72
CA GLU A 209 21.89 16.01 18.04
C GLU A 209 22.33 15.26 16.77
N LEU A 210 21.41 15.02 15.84
CA LEU A 210 21.71 14.31 14.60
C LEU A 210 22.68 15.08 13.70
N ILE A 211 22.59 16.41 13.63
CA ILE A 211 23.48 17.24 12.79
C ILE A 211 24.89 17.47 13.36
N LYS A 212 25.17 17.05 14.60
CA LYS A 212 26.53 17.18 15.20
C LYS A 212 27.58 16.36 14.45
N ASP A 213 27.17 15.28 13.81
CA ASP A 213 28.04 14.43 13.01
C ASP A 213 27.72 14.66 11.53
N GLU A 214 28.64 15.30 10.79
CA GLU A 214 28.46 15.57 9.35
C GLU A 214 28.26 14.29 8.53
N LYS A 215 28.66 13.12 9.04
CA LYS A 215 28.39 11.83 8.38
C LYS A 215 26.91 11.46 8.36
N ASN A 216 26.06 12.14 9.13
CA ASN A 216 24.62 11.91 9.17
C ASN A 216 23.84 12.64 8.07
N PHE A 217 24.49 13.48 7.24
CA PHE A 217 23.86 14.08 6.05
C PHE A 217 23.59 13.03 4.96
N THR A 218 22.56 12.20 5.19
CA THR A 218 22.08 11.19 4.26
C THR A 218 20.71 11.58 3.70
N THR A 219 20.22 10.81 2.73
CA THR A 219 18.85 10.95 2.18
C THR A 219 17.76 10.90 3.25
N ALA A 220 18.04 10.31 4.42
CA ALA A 220 17.13 10.26 5.55
C ALA A 220 16.80 11.67 6.11
N LEU A 221 17.76 12.60 6.08
CA LEU A 221 17.55 14.00 6.53
C LEU A 221 16.85 14.89 5.48
N GLU A 222 16.64 14.39 4.25
CA GLU A 222 15.75 15.07 3.27
C GLU A 222 14.26 14.92 3.64
N ALA A 223 13.94 14.16 4.70
CA ALA A 223 12.60 13.98 5.21
C ALA A 223 11.90 15.31 5.53
N ILE A 224 10.58 15.34 5.32
CA ILE A 224 9.74 16.46 5.73
C ILE A 224 9.79 16.58 7.26
N GLY A 225 9.94 17.80 7.77
CA GLY A 225 10.23 18.08 9.18
C GLY A 225 11.72 18.28 9.39
N TYR A 226 12.54 17.23 9.22
CA TYR A 226 14.00 17.30 9.41
C TYR A 226 14.63 18.36 8.51
N LYS A 227 14.31 18.34 7.21
CA LYS A 227 14.82 19.34 6.26
C LYS A 227 14.46 20.77 6.68
N GLN A 228 13.24 20.99 7.17
CA GLN A 228 12.77 22.31 7.58
C GLN A 228 13.50 22.82 8.82
N ILE A 229 13.74 21.94 9.79
CA ILE A 229 14.50 22.30 11.01
C ILE A 229 15.97 22.56 10.67
N ILE A 230 16.59 21.74 9.83
CA ILE A 230 17.99 21.92 9.43
C ILE A 230 18.18 23.25 8.68
N GLU A 231 17.30 23.56 7.73
CA GLU A 231 17.34 24.83 6.99
C GLU A 231 17.06 26.03 7.93
N GLY A 232 16.08 25.92 8.82
CA GLY A 232 15.75 26.99 9.76
C GLY A 232 16.86 27.27 10.77
N LEU A 233 17.50 26.23 11.32
CA LEU A 233 18.66 26.38 12.20
C LEU A 233 19.84 27.09 11.51
N LYS A 234 20.01 26.90 10.20
CA LYS A 234 21.05 27.60 9.41
C LYS A 234 20.70 29.06 9.14
N ASN A 235 19.41 29.36 8.95
CA ASN A 235 18.92 30.72 8.68
C ASN A 235 18.73 31.57 9.94
N GLY A 236 18.75 30.94 11.13
CA GLY A 236 18.46 31.60 12.40
C GLY A 236 16.96 31.74 12.68
N ASP A 237 16.12 30.88 12.08
CA ASP A 237 14.67 30.89 12.25
C ASP A 237 14.28 30.47 13.68
N THR A 238 13.15 31.01 14.15
CA THR A 238 12.54 30.62 15.42
C THR A 238 11.89 29.24 15.32
N GLU A 239 11.68 28.60 16.48
CA GLU A 239 10.98 27.32 16.55
C GLU A 239 9.56 27.38 15.96
N GLU A 240 8.87 28.51 16.16
CA GLU A 240 7.53 28.72 15.62
C GLU A 240 7.53 28.81 14.09
N GLU A 241 8.50 29.49 13.49
CA GLU A 241 8.67 29.56 12.03
C GLU A 241 8.96 28.19 11.43
N MET A 242 9.88 27.42 12.02
CA MET A 242 10.21 26.05 11.61
C MET A 242 8.99 25.12 11.72
N LYS A 243 8.20 25.25 12.79
CA LYS A 243 6.94 24.51 13.01
C LYS A 243 5.91 24.83 11.93
N ASN A 244 5.66 26.11 11.67
CA ASN A 244 4.69 26.56 10.66
C ASN A 244 5.08 26.07 9.25
N LEU A 245 6.36 26.14 8.91
CA LEU A 245 6.85 25.61 7.63
C LEU A 245 6.68 24.09 7.54
N THR A 246 6.96 23.37 8.62
CA THR A 246 6.76 21.91 8.70
C THR A 246 5.30 21.53 8.48
N ILE A 247 4.35 22.25 9.10
CA ILE A 247 2.91 22.06 8.88
C ILE A 247 2.56 22.24 7.40
N ILE A 248 3.02 23.33 6.76
CA ILE A 248 2.75 23.62 5.35
C ILE A 248 3.27 22.50 4.45
N LYS A 249 4.51 22.05 4.64
CA LYS A 249 5.12 20.98 3.83
C LYS A 249 4.42 19.63 4.05
N THR A 250 4.00 19.35 5.28
CA THR A 250 3.25 18.15 5.64
C THR A 250 1.87 18.13 4.97
N ARG A 251 1.15 19.26 4.93
CA ARG A 251 -0.11 19.40 4.17
C ARG A 251 0.08 19.16 2.67
N GLN A 252 1.14 19.73 2.08
CA GLN A 252 1.46 19.51 0.66
C GLN A 252 1.77 18.03 0.37
N TYR A 253 2.43 17.34 1.30
CA TYR A 253 2.69 15.91 1.19
C TYR A 253 1.42 15.06 1.31
N ALA A 254 0.54 15.35 2.28
CA ALA A 254 -0.76 14.69 2.41
C ALA A 254 -1.61 14.83 1.14
N LYS A 255 -1.60 16.02 0.51
CA LYS A 255 -2.26 16.24 -0.80
C LYS A 255 -1.68 15.34 -1.89
N ARG A 256 -0.35 15.21 -1.97
CA ARG A 256 0.32 14.32 -2.94
C ARG A 256 -0.02 12.85 -2.69
N GLN A 257 -0.09 12.44 -1.43
CA GLN A 257 -0.50 11.09 -1.02
C GLN A 257 -1.93 10.78 -1.52
N ARG A 258 -2.91 11.67 -1.28
CA ARG A 258 -4.28 11.48 -1.80
C ARG A 258 -4.34 11.32 -3.31
N THR A 259 -3.56 12.13 -4.04
CA THR A 259 -3.48 12.01 -5.50
C THR A 259 -2.86 10.68 -5.92
N PHE A 260 -1.82 10.22 -5.23
CA PHE A 260 -1.18 8.93 -5.53
C PHE A 260 -2.16 7.77 -5.32
N LEU A 261 -2.88 7.73 -4.19
CA LEU A 261 -3.84 6.65 -3.90
C LEU A 261 -4.90 6.50 -5.00
N ARG A 262 -5.43 7.62 -5.50
CA ARG A 262 -6.48 7.62 -6.54
C ARG A 262 -6.03 7.11 -7.91
N HIS A 263 -4.73 7.22 -8.25
CA HIS A 263 -4.25 6.96 -9.61
C HIS A 263 -3.29 5.76 -9.70
N GLN A 264 -2.82 5.22 -8.58
CA GLN A 264 -1.75 4.22 -8.58
C GLN A 264 -2.15 2.87 -8.02
N PHE A 265 -3.34 2.76 -7.41
CA PHE A 265 -3.93 1.52 -6.95
C PHE A 265 -5.32 1.36 -7.58
N GLU A 266 -5.47 0.40 -8.50
CA GLU A 266 -6.75 0.18 -9.20
C GLU A 266 -7.86 -0.37 -8.29
N ASN A 267 -7.49 -1.15 -7.26
CA ASN A 267 -8.44 -1.89 -6.41
C ASN A 267 -8.29 -1.53 -4.92
N ILE A 268 -8.10 -0.24 -4.61
CA ILE A 268 -8.00 0.22 -3.22
C ILE A 268 -9.37 0.53 -2.62
N ASN A 269 -9.63 0.00 -1.43
CA ASN A 269 -10.86 0.27 -0.68
C ASN A 269 -10.64 1.53 0.17
N ILE A 270 -11.22 2.66 -0.26
CA ILE A 270 -11.19 3.91 0.50
C ILE A 270 -12.39 3.90 1.43
N LEU A 271 -12.13 3.75 2.74
CA LEU A 271 -13.15 3.50 3.76
C LEU A 271 -12.76 4.18 5.07
N LYS A 272 -13.74 4.43 5.95
CA LYS A 272 -13.45 4.88 7.31
C LYS A 272 -12.70 3.79 8.09
N SER A 273 -11.98 4.20 9.13
CA SER A 273 -11.18 3.30 9.96
C SER A 273 -12.01 2.14 10.53
N GLU A 274 -13.22 2.44 11.02
CA GLU A 274 -14.12 1.46 11.62
C GLU A 274 -14.63 0.43 10.61
N ASP A 275 -14.87 0.87 9.37
CA ASP A 275 -15.30 -0.02 8.28
C ASP A 275 -14.18 -0.97 7.87
N ILE A 276 -12.94 -0.46 7.77
CA ILE A 276 -11.76 -1.31 7.50
C ILE A 276 -11.58 -2.34 8.61
N GLU A 277 -11.67 -1.92 9.88
CA GLU A 277 -11.62 -2.81 11.04
C GLU A 277 -12.67 -3.91 10.92
N ARG A 278 -13.93 -3.54 10.67
CA ARG A 278 -15.05 -4.47 10.55
C ARG A 278 -14.86 -5.48 9.42
N LEU A 279 -14.33 -5.04 8.27
CA LEU A 279 -14.05 -5.93 7.14
C LEU A 279 -12.98 -6.97 7.46
N ILE A 280 -11.87 -6.53 8.09
CA ILE A 280 -10.78 -7.42 8.48
C ILE A 280 -11.26 -8.37 9.58
N ASP A 281 -12.02 -7.89 10.57
CA ASP A 281 -12.59 -8.72 11.63
C ASP A 281 -13.49 -9.82 11.06
N ASN A 282 -14.43 -9.46 10.17
CA ASN A 282 -15.32 -10.41 9.52
C ASN A 282 -14.55 -11.48 8.75
N HIS A 283 -13.51 -11.08 8.01
CA HIS A 283 -12.67 -12.03 7.27
C HIS A 283 -11.89 -12.94 8.22
N GLN A 284 -11.33 -12.43 9.32
CA GLN A 284 -10.65 -13.24 10.33
C GLN A 284 -11.60 -14.22 11.03
N MET A 285 -12.83 -13.82 11.31
CA MET A 285 -13.85 -14.70 11.88
C MET A 285 -14.21 -15.84 10.91
N MET A 286 -14.40 -15.52 9.62
CA MET A 286 -14.66 -16.52 8.58
C MET A 286 -13.49 -17.49 8.44
N LYS A 287 -12.26 -16.97 8.37
CA LYS A 287 -11.01 -17.75 8.35
C LYS A 287 -10.96 -18.72 9.52
N LYS A 288 -11.08 -18.21 10.76
CA LYS A 288 -11.00 -19.02 11.98
C LYS A 288 -12.03 -20.14 11.98
N ARG A 289 -13.27 -19.88 11.55
CA ARG A 289 -14.31 -20.90 11.42
C ARG A 289 -13.90 -22.01 10.45
N THR A 290 -13.43 -21.65 9.26
CA THR A 290 -13.04 -22.64 8.24
C THR A 290 -11.78 -23.40 8.67
N GLU A 291 -10.80 -22.74 9.29
CA GLU A 291 -9.61 -23.38 9.84
C GLU A 291 -9.94 -24.39 10.93
N LEU A 292 -10.89 -24.08 11.83
CA LEU A 292 -11.37 -25.02 12.84
C LEU A 292 -12.04 -26.26 12.23
N ALA A 293 -12.75 -26.09 11.11
CA ALA A 293 -13.46 -27.20 10.45
C ALA A 293 -12.56 -28.06 9.56
N LEU A 294 -11.63 -27.45 8.82
CA LEU A 294 -10.86 -28.12 7.76
C LEU A 294 -9.36 -28.23 8.05
N GLY A 295 -8.87 -27.50 9.05
CA GLY A 295 -7.45 -27.34 9.34
C GLY A 295 -6.80 -26.21 8.51
N LYS A 296 -5.74 -25.61 9.07
CA LYS A 296 -5.01 -24.47 8.51
C LYS A 296 -4.42 -24.74 7.12
N GLU A 297 -3.88 -25.94 6.90
CA GLU A 297 -3.30 -26.31 5.59
C GLU A 297 -4.35 -26.34 4.48
N LYS A 298 -5.54 -26.92 4.74
CA LYS A 298 -6.62 -26.96 3.76
C LYS A 298 -7.18 -25.58 3.50
N TYR A 299 -7.35 -24.75 4.54
CA TYR A 299 -7.77 -23.36 4.37
C TYR A 299 -6.77 -22.56 3.51
N THR A 300 -5.47 -22.76 3.74
CA THR A 300 -4.41 -22.12 2.94
C THR A 300 -4.48 -22.56 1.46
N LYS A 301 -4.90 -23.79 1.17
CA LYS A 301 -5.19 -24.20 -0.21
C LYS A 301 -6.42 -23.47 -0.75
N ILE A 302 -7.52 -23.42 0.00
CA ILE A 302 -8.80 -22.80 -0.42
C ILE A 302 -8.63 -21.32 -0.76
N ILE A 303 -7.98 -20.54 0.12
CA ILE A 303 -7.85 -19.09 -0.04
C ILE A 303 -7.01 -18.71 -1.28
N ASN A 304 -6.13 -19.61 -1.72
CA ASN A 304 -5.24 -19.43 -2.87
C ASN A 304 -5.81 -20.01 -4.18
N GLN A 305 -6.99 -20.64 -4.16
CA GLN A 305 -7.62 -21.13 -5.39
C GLN A 305 -8.29 -20.00 -6.16
N ASN A 306 -8.17 -20.07 -7.49
CA ASN A 306 -8.99 -19.31 -8.42
C ASN A 306 -10.05 -20.25 -8.98
N VAL A 307 -11.32 -20.03 -8.63
CA VAL A 307 -12.40 -20.95 -8.99
C VAL A 307 -13.19 -20.40 -10.18
N LEU A 308 -13.35 -21.21 -11.22
CA LEU A 308 -14.22 -20.93 -12.35
C LEU A 308 -15.58 -21.61 -12.14
N ILE A 309 -16.67 -20.84 -12.22
CA ILE A 309 -18.05 -21.33 -12.18
C ILE A 309 -18.68 -21.13 -13.56
N CYS A 310 -18.95 -22.24 -14.25
CA CYS A 310 -19.62 -22.25 -15.55
C CYS A 310 -21.12 -22.49 -15.35
N GLY A 311 -21.93 -21.43 -15.52
CA GLY A 311 -23.35 -21.41 -15.23
C GLY A 311 -23.64 -21.10 -13.76
N ILE A 312 -24.40 -20.04 -13.51
CA ILE A 312 -24.77 -19.54 -12.18
C ILE A 312 -26.30 -19.65 -11.95
N GLY A 313 -26.88 -20.77 -12.39
CA GLY A 313 -28.24 -21.21 -12.05
C GLY A 313 -28.32 -21.86 -10.66
N GLY A 314 -29.25 -22.79 -10.43
CA GLY A 314 -29.47 -23.36 -9.08
C GLY A 314 -28.23 -23.98 -8.42
N VAL A 315 -27.57 -24.92 -9.11
CA VAL A 315 -26.36 -25.60 -8.59
C VAL A 315 -25.18 -24.63 -8.51
N GLY A 316 -24.92 -23.89 -9.59
CA GLY A 316 -23.80 -22.94 -9.66
C GLY A 316 -23.90 -21.85 -8.60
N ALA A 317 -25.09 -21.27 -8.40
CA ALA A 317 -25.34 -20.27 -7.36
C ALA A 317 -25.08 -20.84 -5.95
N THR A 318 -25.57 -22.06 -5.68
CA THR A 318 -25.35 -22.74 -4.40
C THR A 318 -23.88 -22.98 -4.12
N LEU A 319 -23.15 -23.51 -5.12
CA LEU A 319 -21.72 -23.76 -5.00
C LEU A 319 -20.94 -22.46 -4.82
N CYS A 320 -21.27 -21.43 -5.59
CA CYS A 320 -20.59 -20.14 -5.55
C CYS A 320 -20.74 -19.46 -4.18
N GLU A 321 -21.95 -19.47 -3.61
CA GLU A 321 -22.19 -18.97 -2.26
C GLU A 321 -21.39 -19.77 -1.22
N ALA A 322 -21.43 -21.10 -1.30
CA ALA A 322 -20.70 -21.97 -0.38
C ALA A 322 -19.18 -21.72 -0.43
N LEU A 323 -18.59 -21.62 -1.63
CA LEU A 323 -17.17 -21.33 -1.82
C LEU A 323 -16.78 -19.96 -1.26
N CYS A 324 -17.60 -18.93 -1.49
CA CYS A 324 -17.38 -17.61 -0.93
C CYS A 324 -17.38 -17.65 0.61
N ARG A 325 -18.35 -18.33 1.22
CA ARG A 325 -18.43 -18.51 2.68
C ARG A 325 -17.31 -19.38 3.26
N LEU A 326 -16.73 -20.29 2.47
CA LEU A 326 -15.56 -21.08 2.87
C LEU A 326 -14.27 -20.25 2.87
N GLY A 327 -14.25 -19.11 2.18
CA GLY A 327 -13.10 -18.21 2.11
C GLY A 327 -12.34 -18.27 0.79
N VAL A 328 -12.94 -18.76 -0.30
CA VAL A 328 -12.37 -18.57 -1.64
C VAL A 328 -12.34 -17.07 -1.95
N MET A 329 -11.17 -16.57 -2.36
CA MET A 329 -10.95 -15.14 -2.55
C MET A 329 -11.07 -14.67 -4.00
N LYS A 330 -11.09 -15.60 -4.95
CA LYS A 330 -11.19 -15.29 -6.38
C LYS A 330 -12.11 -16.27 -7.09
N ILE A 331 -13.23 -15.74 -7.61
CA ILE A 331 -14.21 -16.50 -8.38
C ILE A 331 -14.42 -15.82 -9.72
N THR A 332 -14.30 -16.58 -10.80
CA THR A 332 -14.73 -16.17 -12.14
C THR A 332 -16.04 -16.87 -12.44
N ILE A 333 -17.07 -16.11 -12.84
CA ILE A 333 -18.40 -16.62 -13.16
C ILE A 333 -18.66 -16.38 -14.64
N ILE A 334 -19.04 -17.43 -15.36
CA ILE A 334 -19.46 -17.36 -16.75
C ILE A 334 -20.93 -17.77 -16.83
N ASP A 335 -21.79 -16.85 -17.25
CA ASP A 335 -23.20 -17.12 -17.57
C ASP A 335 -23.72 -16.01 -18.49
N PHE A 336 -24.61 -16.35 -19.42
CA PHE A 336 -25.18 -15.43 -20.40
C PHE A 336 -26.65 -15.09 -20.12
N ASP A 337 -27.29 -15.79 -19.18
CA ASP A 337 -28.69 -15.60 -18.85
C ASP A 337 -28.91 -14.41 -17.90
N VAL A 338 -30.17 -13.96 -17.90
CA VAL A 338 -30.71 -13.06 -16.87
C VAL A 338 -31.47 -13.82 -15.79
N VAL A 339 -31.63 -13.20 -14.62
CA VAL A 339 -32.50 -13.71 -13.56
C VAL A 339 -33.95 -13.64 -14.05
N SER A 340 -34.66 -14.77 -13.99
CA SER A 340 -36.05 -14.89 -14.42
C SER A 340 -36.94 -15.36 -13.28
N ALA A 341 -38.14 -14.80 -13.18
CA ALA A 341 -39.15 -15.17 -12.19
C ALA A 341 -39.46 -16.68 -12.20
N SER A 342 -39.49 -17.31 -13.39
CA SER A 342 -39.76 -18.74 -13.54
C SER A 342 -38.69 -19.65 -12.93
N ASN A 343 -37.52 -19.09 -12.60
CA ASN A 343 -36.37 -19.84 -12.11
C ASN A 343 -35.96 -19.51 -10.68
N LEU A 344 -36.57 -18.49 -10.06
CA LEU A 344 -36.25 -18.06 -8.69
C LEU A 344 -36.55 -19.12 -7.63
N ASN A 345 -37.59 -19.94 -7.84
CA ASN A 345 -38.01 -20.98 -6.90
C ASN A 345 -36.94 -22.04 -6.58
N ARG A 346 -35.83 -22.08 -7.33
CA ARG A 346 -34.74 -23.05 -7.16
C ARG A 346 -33.35 -22.39 -7.16
N GLN A 347 -33.27 -21.06 -7.04
CA GLN A 347 -32.02 -20.32 -7.05
C GLN A 347 -31.89 -19.53 -5.74
N ILE A 348 -30.93 -19.93 -4.90
CA ILE A 348 -30.80 -19.39 -3.53
C ILE A 348 -30.15 -18.01 -3.47
N LEU A 349 -29.40 -17.63 -4.50
CA LEU A 349 -28.58 -16.41 -4.48
C LEU A 349 -29.37 -15.16 -4.90
N TYR A 350 -30.47 -15.33 -5.63
CA TYR A 350 -31.24 -14.23 -6.21
C TYR A 350 -32.60 -14.07 -5.53
N ASP A 351 -33.11 -12.85 -5.55
CA ASP A 351 -34.44 -12.51 -5.07
C ASP A 351 -35.26 -11.77 -6.14
N VAL A 352 -36.48 -11.38 -5.78
CA VAL A 352 -37.42 -10.72 -6.70
C VAL A 352 -36.90 -9.39 -7.26
N ASN A 353 -35.98 -8.72 -6.57
CA ASN A 353 -35.41 -7.45 -7.03
C ASN A 353 -34.36 -7.65 -8.12
N ASP A 354 -33.86 -8.88 -8.30
CA ASP A 354 -32.82 -9.18 -9.29
C ASP A 354 -33.42 -9.54 -10.66
N ILE A 355 -34.74 -9.70 -10.79
CA ILE A 355 -35.39 -10.11 -12.05
C ILE A 355 -35.03 -9.16 -13.20
N GLY A 356 -34.59 -9.73 -14.33
CA GLY A 356 -34.17 -8.99 -15.53
C GLY A 356 -32.71 -8.55 -15.51
N THR A 357 -32.00 -8.68 -14.39
CA THR A 357 -30.56 -8.42 -14.33
C THR A 357 -29.75 -9.62 -14.83
N ASN A 358 -28.54 -9.39 -15.36
CA ASN A 358 -27.64 -10.49 -15.72
C ASN A 358 -27.30 -11.29 -14.46
N LYS A 359 -27.40 -12.63 -14.53
CA LYS A 359 -27.15 -13.48 -13.36
C LYS A 359 -25.76 -13.27 -12.77
N VAL A 360 -24.74 -13.09 -13.62
CA VAL A 360 -23.36 -12.86 -13.16
C VAL A 360 -23.19 -11.55 -12.38
N ASP A 361 -23.93 -10.50 -12.74
CA ASP A 361 -23.87 -9.22 -12.04
C ASP A 361 -24.58 -9.31 -10.68
N ALA A 362 -25.79 -9.88 -10.67
CA ALA A 362 -26.54 -10.13 -9.45
C ALA A 362 -25.75 -11.02 -8.48
N ALA A 363 -25.14 -12.10 -8.99
CA ALA A 363 -24.32 -12.99 -8.19
C ALA A 363 -23.14 -12.24 -7.55
N LYS A 364 -22.42 -11.43 -8.33
CA LYS A 364 -21.32 -10.60 -7.80
C LYS A 364 -21.77 -9.68 -6.67
N GLU A 365 -22.91 -9.00 -6.82
CA GLU A 365 -23.43 -8.12 -5.77
C GLU A 365 -23.70 -8.89 -4.47
N LYS A 366 -24.34 -10.07 -4.56
CA LYS A 366 -24.67 -10.89 -3.38
C LYS A 366 -23.42 -11.48 -2.73
N LEU A 367 -22.44 -11.93 -3.52
CA LEU A 367 -21.18 -12.45 -3.00
C LEU A 367 -20.36 -11.37 -2.27
N LEU A 368 -20.35 -10.14 -2.78
CA LEU A 368 -19.70 -9.01 -2.11
C LEU A 368 -20.37 -8.65 -0.78
N LYS A 369 -21.68 -8.88 -0.62
CA LYS A 369 -22.37 -8.74 0.68
C LYS A 369 -21.94 -9.83 1.68
N ILE A 370 -21.53 -11.01 1.21
CA ILE A 370 -21.08 -12.14 2.05
C ILE A 370 -19.61 -11.98 2.43
N ASN A 371 -18.75 -11.72 1.45
CA ASN A 371 -17.33 -11.50 1.63
C ASN A 371 -16.92 -10.26 0.82
N PRO A 372 -16.91 -9.06 1.42
CA PRO A 372 -16.56 -7.83 0.70
C PRO A 372 -15.12 -7.82 0.15
N LEU A 373 -14.26 -8.73 0.60
CA LEU A 373 -12.88 -8.82 0.15
C LEU A 373 -12.71 -9.77 -1.06
N ILE A 374 -13.75 -10.48 -1.50
CA ILE A 374 -13.67 -11.41 -2.63
C ILE A 374 -13.51 -10.68 -3.97
N GLU A 375 -12.67 -11.22 -4.85
CA GLU A 375 -12.58 -10.79 -6.25
C GLU A 375 -13.56 -11.64 -7.09
N VAL A 376 -14.56 -10.98 -7.69
CA VAL A 376 -15.52 -11.63 -8.60
C VAL A 376 -15.40 -11.07 -10.00
N ASN A 377 -14.99 -11.93 -10.93
CA ASN A 377 -14.87 -11.64 -12.36
C ASN A 377 -16.09 -12.21 -13.08
N CYS A 378 -16.83 -11.35 -13.79
CA CYS A 378 -18.07 -11.73 -14.45
C CYS A 378 -17.87 -11.74 -15.97
N ILE A 379 -18.20 -12.85 -16.61
CA ILE A 379 -18.12 -13.03 -18.06
C ILE A 379 -19.53 -13.34 -18.57
N LYS A 380 -20.08 -12.41 -19.36
CA LYS A 380 -21.43 -12.48 -19.91
C LYS A 380 -21.45 -13.17 -21.27
N GLN A 381 -20.89 -14.36 -21.33
CA GLN A 381 -20.74 -15.09 -22.59
C GLN A 381 -21.28 -16.50 -22.45
N LYS A 382 -21.80 -17.00 -23.57
CA LYS A 382 -22.12 -18.41 -23.69
C LYS A 382 -20.82 -19.15 -23.91
N ILE A 383 -20.60 -20.22 -23.15
CA ILE A 383 -19.49 -21.13 -23.41
C ILE A 383 -19.90 -21.95 -24.62
N ASP A 384 -19.27 -21.68 -25.76
CA ASP A 384 -19.31 -22.54 -26.93
C ASP A 384 -18.04 -23.40 -27.00
N SER A 385 -18.04 -24.35 -27.92
CA SER A 385 -16.99 -25.36 -28.06
C SER A 385 -15.76 -24.89 -28.86
N ASN A 386 -15.67 -23.61 -29.23
CA ASN A 386 -14.69 -23.07 -30.17
C ASN A 386 -13.62 -22.21 -29.51
#